data_AF-V4AKC1-F1
#
_entry.id   AF-V4AKC1-F1
#
_cell.length_a   1.000
_cell.length_b   1.000
_cell.length_c   1.000
_cell.angle_alpha   90.00
_cell.angle_beta   90.00
_cell.angle_gamma   90.00
#
_symmetry.space_group_name_H-M   'P 1'
#
loop_
_entity.id
_entity.type
_entity.pdbx_description
1 polymer ?
#
loop_
_entity_poly.entity_id
_entity_poly.type
_entity_poly.pdbx_seq_one_letter_code
_entity_poly.pdbx_strand_id
1 'polypeptide(L)'
;MNSILCEYYSEWSKWTQCSRKCEQTRERRCRLPEQCGHSFVKEKRMCKNRSKKRCSVLSYKMLGFKRRNRFIEQLLYDLLYDKWSKWSPCNRSCKQKRQRKCMVAHICRKSSIQEERRCRVQGKKCERRFIKVKTGKSDNIKGGCGIRPNNASGSYRIVGGQEARANSWPWVVAVMTKWKEQYCGATLIAPQWAITAAHCVRKKGRKRKVLLKVGEHDLNGEGHIEETISPEKDFPHPDFDYSTITNDIALIKLKKPVTNKRLGIACLPAKRDRLPKGTLCYTIGWGKTRNTHIYGSNVLQEARVPIVNRKRCQSVFDYEIGRTQVCAGYKKGGVDSCAGDSGGPLMCSKTVKGQQRWFIYGVTSYGEGCGRKGKYGIYTKVSSFLKWIKQTIKDN
;
A
#
# COMPACT_ATOMS: atom_id res chain seq x y z
N MET A 1 12.37 -7.63 -32.08
CA MET A 1 12.26 -6.31 -31.41
C MET A 1 11.46 -5.25 -32.20
N ASN A 2 11.17 -5.42 -33.50
CA ASN A 2 10.35 -4.45 -34.27
C ASN A 2 8.83 -4.70 -34.26
N SER A 3 8.32 -5.89 -33.89
CA SER A 3 6.86 -6.15 -34.00
C SER A 3 6.03 -5.58 -32.84
N ILE A 4 6.48 -5.73 -31.60
CA ILE A 4 5.71 -5.32 -30.40
C ILE A 4 5.41 -3.82 -30.44
N LEU A 5 6.39 -2.97 -30.77
CA LEU A 5 6.15 -1.52 -30.83
C LEU A 5 5.26 -1.08 -32.01
N CYS A 6 5.09 -1.92 -33.04
CA CYS A 6 4.20 -1.68 -34.18
C CYS A 6 2.75 -2.13 -33.89
N GLU A 7 2.53 -3.04 -32.94
CA GLU A 7 1.19 -3.47 -32.52
C GLU A 7 0.45 -2.37 -31.73
N TYR A 8 1.15 -1.64 -30.84
CA TYR A 8 0.50 -0.68 -29.94
C TYR A 8 0.55 0.78 -30.42
N TYR A 9 1.44 1.12 -31.35
CA TYR A 9 1.62 2.50 -31.82
C TYR A 9 1.55 2.59 -33.34
N SER A 10 1.12 3.75 -33.82
CA SER A 10 1.01 4.05 -35.25
C SER A 10 2.36 3.94 -35.94
N GLU A 11 2.32 3.94 -37.27
CA GLU A 11 3.53 4.23 -38.02
C GLU A 11 4.08 5.62 -37.65
N TRP A 12 5.37 5.78 -37.88
CA TRP A 12 6.03 7.05 -37.64
C TRP A 12 5.54 8.12 -38.60
N SER A 13 5.28 9.32 -38.08
CA SER A 13 5.07 10.49 -38.90
C SER A 13 6.30 10.79 -39.77
N LYS A 14 6.11 11.58 -40.82
CA LYS A 14 7.24 12.19 -41.54
C LYS A 14 8.07 13.06 -40.57
N TRP A 15 9.36 13.18 -40.87
CA TRP A 15 10.26 14.05 -40.11
C TRP A 15 9.88 15.51 -40.31
N THR A 16 9.84 16.29 -39.23
CA THR A 16 9.64 17.74 -39.29
C THR A 16 10.80 18.42 -39.99
N GLN A 17 10.57 19.64 -40.50
CA GLN A 17 11.64 20.51 -40.99
C GLN A 17 12.69 20.78 -39.89
N CYS A 18 13.89 21.15 -40.34
CA CYS A 18 15.01 21.41 -39.45
C CYS A 18 14.75 22.63 -38.56
N SER A 19 14.70 22.44 -37.25
CA SER A 19 14.56 23.55 -36.31
C SER A 19 15.84 24.40 -36.23
N ARG A 20 15.75 25.62 -35.67
CA ARG A 20 16.90 26.50 -35.41
C ARG A 20 17.99 25.88 -34.52
N LYS A 21 17.68 24.76 -33.84
CA LYS A 21 18.62 23.95 -33.04
C LYS A 21 19.19 22.74 -33.81
N CYS A 22 19.04 22.71 -35.13
CA CYS A 22 19.45 21.62 -36.02
C CYS A 22 18.79 20.27 -35.70
N GLU A 23 17.59 20.27 -35.12
CA GLU A 23 16.83 19.06 -34.81
C GLU A 23 15.62 18.89 -35.73
N GLN A 24 15.41 17.66 -36.22
CA GLN A 24 14.15 17.17 -36.77
C GLN A 24 13.50 16.21 -35.78
N THR A 25 12.18 16.13 -35.79
CA THR A 25 11.43 15.23 -34.92
C THR A 25 10.38 14.47 -35.73
N ARG A 26 10.01 13.28 -35.28
CA ARG A 26 8.84 12.56 -35.77
C ARG A 26 8.16 11.87 -34.60
N GLU A 27 6.88 11.57 -34.73
CA GLU A 27 6.11 10.97 -33.65
C GLU A 27 5.23 9.83 -34.16
N ARG A 28 4.86 8.94 -33.25
CA ARG A 28 3.81 7.96 -33.45
C ARG A 28 2.91 7.93 -32.24
N ARG A 29 1.63 7.67 -32.46
CA ARG A 29 0.59 7.76 -31.43
C ARG A 29 0.04 6.39 -31.10
N CYS A 30 -0.38 6.20 -29.88
CA CYS A 30 -1.03 4.97 -29.44
C CYS A 30 -2.22 4.63 -30.35
N ARG A 31 -2.26 3.40 -30.89
CA ARG A 31 -3.36 2.88 -31.72
C ARG A 31 -4.51 2.32 -30.89
N LEU A 32 -4.22 1.91 -29.65
CA LEU A 32 -5.17 1.27 -28.74
C LEU A 32 -5.32 2.14 -27.48
N PRO A 33 -6.19 3.17 -27.49
CA PRO A 33 -6.38 4.10 -26.37
C PRO A 33 -6.71 3.41 -25.05
N GLU A 34 -7.31 2.23 -25.09
CA GLU A 34 -7.64 1.41 -23.92
C GLU A 34 -6.39 0.85 -23.21
N GLN A 35 -5.28 0.65 -23.93
CA GLN A 35 -4.06 0.04 -23.39
C GLN A 35 -2.93 1.05 -23.16
N CYS A 36 -2.78 2.04 -24.04
CA CYS A 36 -1.73 3.07 -23.93
C CYS A 36 -2.26 4.52 -23.85
N GLY A 37 -3.58 4.73 -23.74
CA GLY A 37 -4.16 6.07 -23.61
C GLY A 37 -3.89 6.97 -24.82
N HIS A 38 -3.81 8.28 -24.61
CA HIS A 38 -3.42 9.26 -25.65
C HIS A 38 -1.91 9.46 -25.75
N SER A 39 -1.13 8.44 -25.39
CA SER A 39 0.33 8.55 -25.38
C SER A 39 0.89 8.60 -26.80
N PHE A 40 2.03 9.27 -26.95
CA PHE A 40 2.79 9.32 -28.18
C PHE A 40 4.27 9.17 -27.89
N VAL A 41 4.97 8.54 -28.81
CA VAL A 41 6.43 8.38 -28.77
C VAL A 41 7.02 9.35 -29.78
N LYS A 42 7.95 10.19 -29.32
CA LYS A 42 8.60 11.20 -30.16
C LYS A 42 10.07 10.85 -30.34
N GLU A 43 10.46 10.69 -31.59
CA GLU A 43 11.83 10.48 -32.00
C GLU A 43 12.41 11.82 -32.45
N LYS A 44 13.66 12.07 -32.08
CA LYS A 44 14.42 13.25 -32.48
C LYS A 44 15.71 12.83 -33.16
N ARG A 45 16.09 13.52 -34.23
CA ARG A 45 17.39 13.38 -34.88
C ARG A 45 17.94 14.74 -35.28
N MET A 46 19.25 14.83 -35.46
CA MET A 46 19.88 16.00 -36.05
C MET A 46 19.64 16.05 -37.57
N CYS A 47 19.49 17.25 -38.12
CA CYS A 47 19.29 17.44 -39.55
C CYS A 47 20.49 16.90 -40.33
N LYS A 48 20.24 16.21 -41.46
CA LYS A 48 21.30 15.82 -42.39
C LYS A 48 21.84 17.10 -43.04
N ASN A 49 22.95 17.58 -42.51
CA ASN A 49 23.54 18.87 -42.85
C ASN A 49 24.15 18.79 -44.26
N ARG A 50 23.94 19.79 -45.11
CA ARG A 50 24.80 20.00 -46.28
C ARG A 50 25.62 21.29 -46.24
N SER A 51 25.51 22.17 -45.22
CA SER A 51 26.28 23.43 -45.29
C SER A 51 26.48 24.27 -44.02
N LYS A 52 26.32 23.77 -42.78
CA LYS A 52 26.80 24.54 -41.60
C LYS A 52 27.69 23.71 -40.68
N LYS A 53 29.01 23.88 -40.90
CA LYS A 53 30.16 23.22 -40.26
C LYS A 53 30.26 23.50 -38.74
N ARG A 54 29.42 22.86 -37.92
CA ARG A 54 29.70 22.62 -36.47
C ARG A 54 28.61 21.71 -35.87
N CYS A 55 28.61 20.44 -36.26
CA CYS A 55 27.83 19.42 -35.57
C CYS A 55 28.64 18.11 -35.61
N SER A 56 29.23 17.73 -34.47
CA SER A 56 29.85 16.42 -34.29
C SER A 56 29.12 15.62 -33.19
N VAL A 57 29.03 14.32 -33.47
CA VAL A 57 28.63 13.18 -32.61
C VAL A 57 27.14 13.06 -32.24
N LEU A 58 26.60 11.91 -32.66
CA LEU A 58 25.25 11.40 -32.42
C LEU A 58 24.90 11.25 -30.93
N SER A 59 23.86 11.97 -30.51
CA SER A 59 23.12 11.67 -29.30
C SER A 59 21.68 11.30 -29.65
N TYR A 60 21.21 10.17 -29.11
CA TYR A 60 19.82 9.76 -29.17
C TYR A 60 19.18 10.16 -27.84
N LYS A 61 18.06 10.88 -27.88
CA LYS A 61 17.32 11.26 -26.68
C LYS A 61 15.84 10.97 -26.88
N MET A 62 15.36 9.91 -26.24
CA MET A 62 13.94 9.75 -25.97
C MET A 62 13.54 10.85 -24.99
N LEU A 63 12.79 11.85 -25.45
CA LEU A 63 12.21 12.84 -24.55
C LEU A 63 10.94 12.24 -23.97
N GLY A 64 10.94 12.14 -22.64
CA GLY A 64 10.07 11.23 -21.91
C GLY A 64 8.58 11.50 -22.02
N PHE A 65 7.84 10.53 -21.50
CA PHE A 65 6.42 10.63 -21.22
C PHE A 65 6.17 11.66 -20.13
N LYS A 66 5.20 12.56 -20.35
CA LYS A 66 4.72 13.51 -19.34
C LYS A 66 3.80 12.80 -18.33
N ARG A 67 4.30 11.74 -17.69
CA ARG A 67 3.81 11.08 -16.44
C ARG A 67 4.69 9.85 -16.16
N ARG A 68 5.29 9.80 -14.96
CA ARG A 68 6.19 8.71 -14.49
C ARG A 68 5.47 7.36 -14.50
N ASN A 69 5.76 6.51 -15.49
CA ASN A 69 5.30 5.13 -15.52
C ASN A 69 6.48 4.20 -15.16
N ARG A 70 6.64 3.93 -13.85
CA ARG A 70 7.70 3.10 -13.26
C ARG A 70 7.72 1.66 -13.81
N PHE A 71 6.58 1.18 -14.32
CA PHE A 71 6.44 -0.13 -14.96
C PHE A 71 7.18 -0.20 -16.30
N ILE A 72 7.04 0.82 -17.14
CA ILE A 72 7.76 0.89 -18.43
C ILE A 72 9.26 1.01 -18.20
N GLU A 73 9.68 1.72 -17.14
CA GLU A 73 11.09 1.87 -16.76
C GLU A 73 11.70 0.54 -16.31
N GLN A 74 11.03 -0.22 -15.44
CA GLN A 74 11.46 -1.56 -15.04
C GLN A 74 11.46 -2.55 -16.22
N LEU A 75 10.42 -2.53 -17.06
CA LEU A 75 10.35 -3.36 -18.27
C LEU A 75 11.52 -3.05 -19.21
N LEU A 76 11.81 -1.77 -19.45
CA LEU A 76 12.92 -1.33 -20.29
C LEU A 76 14.27 -1.76 -19.71
N TYR A 77 14.46 -1.70 -18.39
CA TYR A 77 15.70 -2.17 -17.79
C TYR A 77 15.88 -3.69 -17.89
N ASP A 78 14.80 -4.47 -17.74
CA ASP A 78 14.84 -5.93 -17.85
C ASP A 78 14.90 -6.40 -19.33
N LEU A 79 14.50 -5.56 -20.28
CA LEU A 79 14.68 -5.76 -21.73
C LEU A 79 16.10 -5.41 -22.21
N LEU A 80 16.77 -4.45 -21.58
CA LEU A 80 18.05 -3.91 -22.04
C LEU A 80 19.28 -4.49 -21.31
N TYR A 81 19.13 -4.94 -20.06
CA TYR A 81 20.21 -5.42 -19.21
C TYR A 81 20.02 -6.88 -18.78
N ASP A 82 21.13 -7.61 -18.66
CA ASP A 82 21.21 -8.98 -18.16
C ASP A 82 20.62 -9.10 -16.73
N LYS A 83 20.38 -10.33 -16.27
CA LYS A 83 20.16 -10.64 -14.86
C LYS A 83 21.28 -10.04 -14.00
N TRP A 84 20.89 -9.68 -12.78
CA TRP A 84 21.84 -9.23 -11.78
C TRP A 84 22.86 -10.32 -11.44
N SER A 85 24.13 -9.94 -11.33
CA SER A 85 25.16 -10.79 -10.77
C SER A 85 24.85 -11.19 -9.33
N LYS A 86 25.49 -12.27 -8.84
CA LYS A 86 25.54 -12.54 -7.41
C LYS A 86 26.14 -11.33 -6.66
N TRP A 87 25.72 -11.15 -5.41
CA TRP A 87 26.27 -10.12 -4.54
C TRP A 87 27.74 -10.41 -4.24
N SER A 88 28.58 -9.38 -4.30
CA SER A 88 29.98 -9.45 -3.94
C SER A 88 30.15 -9.83 -2.46
N PRO A 89 31.33 -10.36 -2.08
CA PRO A 89 31.73 -10.42 -0.68
C PRO A 89 31.64 -9.05 -0.01
N CYS A 90 31.48 -9.06 1.30
CA CYS A 90 31.39 -7.85 2.10
C CYS A 90 32.73 -7.09 2.10
N ASN A 91 32.73 -5.82 1.70
CA ASN A 91 33.94 -5.01 1.75
C ASN A 91 34.21 -4.44 3.16
N ARG A 92 35.39 -3.81 3.35
CA ARG A 92 35.79 -3.20 4.64
C ARG A 92 34.85 -2.09 5.12
N SER A 93 34.06 -1.50 4.23
CA SER A 93 33.01 -0.50 4.55
C SER A 93 31.63 -1.13 4.78
N CYS A 94 31.58 -2.45 4.99
CA CYS A 94 30.38 -3.25 5.24
C CYS A 94 29.31 -3.14 4.13
N LYS A 95 29.75 -3.05 2.86
CA LYS A 95 28.89 -2.99 1.66
C LYS A 95 29.14 -4.17 0.72
N GLN A 96 28.07 -4.67 0.11
CA GLN A 96 28.09 -5.62 -1.01
C GLN A 96 27.55 -4.92 -2.25
N LYS A 97 28.08 -5.28 -3.41
CA LYS A 97 27.66 -4.73 -4.71
C LYS A 97 27.27 -5.88 -5.63
N ARG A 98 26.35 -5.62 -6.54
CA ARG A 98 26.09 -6.49 -7.70
C ARG A 98 25.89 -5.64 -8.93
N GLN A 99 26.06 -6.22 -10.09
CA GLN A 99 25.98 -5.49 -11.35
C GLN A 99 25.24 -6.30 -12.41
N ARG A 100 24.64 -5.62 -13.37
CA ARG A 100 24.17 -6.22 -14.61
C ARG A 100 24.72 -5.46 -15.80
N LYS A 101 25.05 -6.20 -16.85
CA LYS A 101 25.64 -5.65 -18.06
C LYS A 101 24.55 -5.46 -19.09
N CYS A 102 24.67 -4.41 -19.87
CA CYS A 102 23.74 -4.20 -20.94
C CYS A 102 23.94 -5.25 -22.04
N MET A 103 22.84 -5.90 -22.45
CA MET A 103 22.84 -6.92 -23.50
C MET A 103 22.76 -6.29 -24.89
N VAL A 104 22.23 -5.07 -25.00
CA VAL A 104 21.94 -4.41 -26.27
C VAL A 104 22.95 -3.30 -26.55
N ALA A 105 24.17 -3.69 -26.96
CA ALA A 105 25.34 -2.80 -27.06
C ALA A 105 25.10 -1.51 -27.88
N HIS A 106 24.23 -1.53 -28.89
CA HIS A 106 23.90 -0.35 -29.71
C HIS A 106 23.00 0.68 -29.00
N ILE A 107 22.28 0.30 -27.93
CA ILE A 107 21.38 1.18 -27.16
C ILE A 107 22.10 1.83 -25.98
N CYS A 108 22.98 1.10 -25.31
CA CYS A 108 23.53 1.44 -23.99
C CYS A 108 25.06 1.38 -23.93
N ARG A 109 25.73 1.20 -25.09
CA ARG A 109 27.19 1.26 -25.29
C ARG A 109 28.02 0.43 -24.29
N LYS A 110 27.62 -0.82 -24.02
CA LYS A 110 28.26 -1.77 -23.08
C LYS A 110 28.32 -1.28 -21.61
N SER A 111 27.44 -0.36 -21.21
CA SER A 111 27.34 0.08 -19.82
C SER A 111 26.95 -1.06 -18.86
N SER A 112 27.47 -1.00 -17.63
CA SER A 112 26.99 -1.81 -16.52
C SER A 112 26.31 -0.91 -15.49
N ILE A 113 25.20 -1.41 -14.93
CA ILE A 113 24.52 -0.76 -13.82
C ILE A 113 24.84 -1.55 -12.57
N GLN A 114 25.17 -0.84 -11.48
CA GLN A 114 25.56 -1.43 -10.22
C GLN A 114 24.59 -1.05 -9.11
N GLU A 115 24.26 -2.01 -8.28
CA GLU A 115 23.44 -1.86 -7.09
C GLU A 115 24.30 -2.18 -5.86
N GLU A 116 24.11 -1.42 -4.77
CA GLU A 116 24.86 -1.56 -3.52
C GLU A 116 23.91 -1.78 -2.35
N ARG A 117 24.28 -2.69 -1.43
CA ARG A 117 23.58 -2.92 -0.16
C ARG A 117 24.59 -3.07 0.98
N ARG A 118 24.13 -3.02 2.24
CA ARG A 118 24.97 -3.32 3.41
C ARG A 118 24.99 -4.82 3.71
N CYS A 119 26.10 -5.31 4.25
CA CYS A 119 26.28 -6.74 4.55
C CYS A 119 25.42 -7.20 5.74
N ARG A 120 24.89 -8.43 5.67
CA ARG A 120 24.39 -9.21 6.81
C ARG A 120 25.39 -10.33 7.06
N VAL A 121 26.30 -10.20 8.03
CA VAL A 121 27.16 -11.33 8.42
C VAL A 121 27.24 -11.41 9.94
N GLN A 122 26.90 -12.57 10.50
CA GLN A 122 27.13 -12.92 11.89
C GLN A 122 28.64 -13.12 12.11
N GLY A 123 29.20 -12.52 13.18
CA GLY A 123 30.50 -12.93 13.72
C GLY A 123 31.78 -12.27 13.17
N LYS A 124 31.74 -11.11 12.47
CA LYS A 124 32.96 -10.30 12.19
C LYS A 124 32.73 -8.80 12.43
N LYS A 125 33.85 -8.06 12.57
CA LYS A 125 34.04 -6.64 12.99
C LYS A 125 32.92 -5.61 12.67
N CYS A 126 32.09 -5.82 11.66
CA CYS A 126 30.94 -4.97 11.33
C CYS A 126 29.82 -4.94 12.42
N GLU A 127 29.85 -5.85 13.41
CA GLU A 127 28.85 -5.94 14.49
C GLU A 127 29.03 -4.87 15.60
N ARG A 128 30.26 -4.39 15.84
CA ARG A 128 30.59 -3.60 17.05
C ARG A 128 30.09 -2.15 17.09
N ARG A 129 29.31 -1.68 16.11
CA ARG A 129 28.66 -0.35 16.16
C ARG A 129 27.19 -0.38 16.60
N PHE A 130 26.59 -1.54 16.85
CA PHE A 130 25.13 -1.62 17.04
C PHE A 130 24.61 -2.40 18.26
N ILE A 131 25.44 -2.75 19.25
CA ILE A 131 24.92 -3.43 20.46
C ILE A 131 25.53 -2.85 21.74
N LYS A 132 24.77 -1.98 22.41
CA LYS A 132 24.62 -2.04 23.87
C LYS A 132 23.14 -2.29 24.16
N VAL A 133 22.79 -3.55 24.36
CA VAL A 133 21.51 -3.98 24.93
C VAL A 133 21.84 -4.61 26.28
N LYS A 134 21.35 -4.02 27.37
CA LYS A 134 21.19 -4.78 28.62
C LYS A 134 19.94 -5.64 28.46
N THR A 135 20.12 -6.94 28.67
CA THR A 135 19.06 -7.91 28.84
C THR A 135 18.29 -7.58 30.12
N GLY A 136 17.04 -7.18 29.96
CA GLY A 136 16.08 -6.94 31.03
C GLY A 136 14.76 -7.58 30.64
N LYS A 137 14.11 -8.17 31.64
CA LYS A 137 12.87 -8.94 31.61
C LYS A 137 11.78 -8.32 30.73
N SER A 138 10.81 -9.16 30.36
CA SER A 138 9.54 -8.81 29.69
C SER A 138 8.86 -7.59 30.31
N ASP A 139 9.34 -6.41 29.96
CA ASP A 139 8.70 -5.15 30.31
C ASP A 139 7.72 -4.80 29.20
N ASN A 140 6.47 -4.63 29.62
CA ASN A 140 5.39 -3.90 28.96
C ASN A 140 5.90 -2.95 27.87
N ILE A 141 5.24 -2.94 26.71
CA ILE A 141 5.35 -1.85 25.73
C ILE A 141 5.24 -0.52 26.50
N LYS A 142 6.36 0.18 26.71
CA LYS A 142 6.44 1.49 27.39
C LYS A 142 5.83 2.63 26.55
N GLY A 143 4.85 2.31 25.72
CA GLY A 143 4.03 3.24 24.95
C GLY A 143 2.63 2.65 24.86
N GLY A 144 1.64 3.36 25.40
CA GLY A 144 0.25 2.91 25.33
C GLY A 144 -0.25 2.69 23.89
N CYS A 145 -1.46 2.17 23.74
CA CYS A 145 -2.08 2.00 22.43
C CYS A 145 -2.38 3.35 21.73
N GLY A 146 -2.56 3.29 20.41
CA GLY A 146 -3.12 4.37 19.60
C GLY A 146 -2.22 5.58 19.41
N ILE A 147 -0.91 5.46 19.64
CA ILE A 147 0.04 6.58 19.52
C ILE A 147 0.48 6.70 18.05
N ARG A 148 0.02 7.76 17.38
CA ARG A 148 0.43 8.10 16.02
C ARG A 148 1.69 8.98 16.07
N PRO A 149 2.77 8.69 15.31
CA PRO A 149 3.99 9.50 15.33
C PRO A 149 3.74 10.97 14.95
N ASN A 150 4.26 11.91 15.75
CA ASN A 150 3.97 13.36 15.68
C ASN A 150 4.31 14.04 14.34
N ASN A 151 5.23 13.49 13.56
CA ASN A 151 5.58 14.03 12.23
C ASN A 151 4.50 13.78 11.16
N ALA A 152 3.39 13.09 11.48
CA ALA A 152 2.30 12.81 10.56
C ALA A 152 1.21 13.89 10.48
N SER A 153 1.31 14.96 11.29
CA SER A 153 0.32 16.04 11.33
C SER A 153 0.53 17.06 10.20
N GLY A 154 0.31 16.65 8.95
CA GLY A 154 0.14 17.57 7.82
C GLY A 154 -1.35 17.80 7.55
N SER A 155 -1.88 18.96 7.93
CA SER A 155 -3.27 19.33 7.63
C SER A 155 -3.38 19.88 6.21
N TYR A 156 -3.55 19.00 5.22
CA TYR A 156 -4.08 19.41 3.92
C TYR A 156 -5.50 18.89 3.77
N ARG A 157 -6.45 19.81 3.54
CA ARG A 157 -7.88 19.54 3.45
C ARG A 157 -8.18 19.01 2.04
N ILE A 158 -7.76 17.78 1.75
CA ILE A 158 -7.97 17.14 0.45
C ILE A 158 -9.14 16.17 0.56
N VAL A 159 -10.12 16.32 -0.32
CA VAL A 159 -11.28 15.43 -0.47
C VAL A 159 -10.96 14.45 -1.61
N GLY A 160 -10.92 13.16 -1.28
CA GLY A 160 -10.32 12.10 -2.08
C GLY A 160 -9.17 11.50 -1.27
N GLY A 161 -9.07 10.17 -1.20
CA GLY A 161 -7.98 9.52 -0.44
C GLY A 161 -6.61 10.08 -0.83
N GLN A 162 -5.71 10.15 0.16
CA GLN A 162 -4.33 10.61 -0.04
C GLN A 162 -3.36 9.53 0.40
N GLU A 163 -2.12 9.58 -0.12
CA GLU A 163 -1.06 8.74 0.41
C GLU A 163 -0.86 9.05 1.89
N ALA A 164 -0.91 8.02 2.72
CA ALA A 164 -0.59 8.14 4.14
C ALA A 164 0.89 8.49 4.26
N ARG A 165 1.28 9.29 5.25
CA ARG A 165 2.71 9.45 5.54
C ARG A 165 3.27 8.09 5.96
N ALA A 166 4.41 7.69 5.39
CA ALA A 166 5.09 6.45 5.76
C ALA A 166 5.23 6.32 7.28
N ASN A 167 4.91 5.14 7.81
CA ASN A 167 4.93 4.80 9.24
C ASN A 167 3.94 5.58 10.12
N SER A 168 3.00 6.34 9.54
CA SER A 168 2.01 7.10 10.32
C SER A 168 0.86 6.26 10.89
N TRP A 169 0.72 5.01 10.46
CA TRP A 169 -0.27 4.06 10.97
C TRP A 169 0.42 2.74 11.38
N PRO A 170 1.19 2.73 12.48
CA PRO A 170 2.11 1.64 12.80
C PRO A 170 1.44 0.31 13.18
N TRP A 171 0.11 0.32 13.39
CA TRP A 171 -0.71 -0.86 13.66
C TRP A 171 -1.40 -1.42 12.42
N VAL A 172 -1.33 -0.78 11.26
CA VAL A 172 -1.97 -1.29 10.05
C VAL A 172 -1.17 -2.48 9.53
N VAL A 173 -1.89 -3.54 9.17
CA VAL A 173 -1.34 -4.81 8.72
C VAL A 173 -1.87 -5.12 7.32
N ALA A 174 -0.97 -5.39 6.39
CA ALA A 174 -1.35 -5.95 5.09
C ALA A 174 -1.49 -7.47 5.21
N VAL A 175 -2.64 -8.00 4.82
CA VAL A 175 -2.89 -9.44 4.72
C VAL A 175 -2.60 -9.87 3.29
N MET A 176 -1.56 -10.69 3.15
CA MET A 176 -0.98 -11.07 1.87
C MET A 176 -1.28 -12.55 1.55
N THR A 177 -1.51 -12.85 0.28
CA THR A 177 -1.55 -14.22 -0.22
C THR A 177 -0.15 -14.85 -0.20
N LYS A 178 -0.07 -16.17 -0.45
CA LYS A 178 1.20 -16.88 -0.66
C LYS A 178 2.03 -16.33 -1.82
N TRP A 179 1.38 -15.62 -2.76
CA TRP A 179 2.01 -15.00 -3.92
C TRP A 179 2.41 -13.55 -3.67
N LYS A 180 2.35 -13.10 -2.40
CA LYS A 180 2.65 -11.72 -1.98
C LYS A 180 1.70 -10.67 -2.60
N GLU A 181 0.46 -11.05 -2.84
CA GLU A 181 -0.59 -10.12 -3.26
C GLU A 181 -1.40 -9.68 -2.03
N GLN A 182 -1.57 -8.38 -1.86
CA GLN A 182 -2.43 -7.84 -0.80
C GLN A 182 -3.89 -8.00 -1.21
N TYR A 183 -4.73 -8.53 -0.32
CA TYR A 183 -6.16 -8.73 -0.59
C TYR A 183 -7.08 -8.22 0.53
N CYS A 184 -6.59 -8.15 1.76
CA CYS A 184 -7.27 -7.56 2.90
C CYS A 184 -6.30 -6.76 3.78
N GLY A 185 -6.85 -5.86 4.58
CA GLY A 185 -6.19 -5.23 5.71
C GLY A 185 -6.49 -5.96 7.02
N ALA A 186 -5.70 -5.65 8.04
CA ALA A 186 -5.94 -5.98 9.42
C ALA A 186 -5.35 -4.87 10.31
N THR A 187 -5.62 -4.92 11.61
CA THR A 187 -5.12 -3.94 12.58
C THR A 187 -4.57 -4.63 13.80
N LEU A 188 -3.35 -4.30 14.20
CA LEU A 188 -2.72 -4.82 15.40
C LEU A 188 -3.38 -4.19 16.64
N ILE A 189 -3.96 -5.01 17.52
CA ILE A 189 -4.63 -4.58 18.77
C ILE A 189 -3.90 -5.08 20.03
N ALA A 190 -2.99 -6.04 19.88
CA ALA A 190 -2.01 -6.46 20.88
C ALA A 190 -0.75 -6.98 20.16
N PRO A 191 0.40 -7.18 20.84
CA PRO A 191 1.65 -7.57 20.20
C PRO A 191 1.55 -8.80 19.28
N GLN A 192 0.67 -9.74 19.63
CA GLN A 192 0.47 -10.99 18.91
C GLN A 192 -0.98 -11.14 18.37
N TRP A 193 -1.76 -10.06 18.36
CA TRP A 193 -3.17 -10.11 18.00
C TRP A 193 -3.55 -9.01 17.03
N ALA A 194 -4.09 -9.42 15.88
CA ALA A 194 -4.66 -8.52 14.88
C ALA A 194 -6.17 -8.77 14.74
N ILE A 195 -6.92 -7.70 14.45
CA ILE A 195 -8.35 -7.72 14.11
C ILE A 195 -8.52 -7.48 12.61
N THR A 196 -9.45 -8.20 11.98
CA THR A 196 -9.79 -8.07 10.54
C THR A 196 -11.26 -8.46 10.33
N ALA A 197 -11.72 -8.51 9.08
CA ALA A 197 -13.04 -8.97 8.72
C ALA A 197 -13.09 -10.51 8.66
N ALA A 198 -14.24 -11.11 9.00
CA ALA A 198 -14.40 -12.56 8.96
C ALA A 198 -14.31 -13.12 7.54
N HIS A 199 -14.79 -12.38 6.53
CA HIS A 199 -14.66 -12.79 5.14
C HIS A 199 -13.20 -12.78 4.62
N CYS A 200 -12.28 -12.10 5.30
CA CYS A 200 -10.86 -12.07 4.95
C CYS A 200 -10.11 -13.34 5.40
N VAL A 201 -10.62 -14.02 6.43
CA VAL A 201 -10.04 -15.27 6.96
C VAL A 201 -10.80 -16.48 6.42
N ARG A 202 -10.15 -17.65 6.35
CA ARG A 202 -10.82 -18.85 5.82
C ARG A 202 -11.78 -19.46 6.85
N LYS A 203 -12.86 -20.08 6.34
CA LYS A 203 -13.67 -21.05 7.09
C LYS A 203 -12.78 -22.12 7.73
N LYS A 204 -13.17 -22.59 8.93
CA LYS A 204 -12.50 -23.63 9.73
C LYS A 204 -11.97 -24.79 8.86
N GLY A 205 -10.74 -25.22 9.11
CA GLY A 205 -10.18 -26.48 8.58
C GLY A 205 -9.27 -26.39 7.34
N ARG A 206 -9.10 -25.23 6.68
CA ARG A 206 -8.24 -25.12 5.49
C ARG A 206 -7.02 -24.22 5.74
N LYS A 207 -5.81 -24.79 5.69
CA LYS A 207 -4.54 -24.04 5.79
C LYS A 207 -4.42 -23.05 4.61
N ARG A 208 -4.57 -21.75 4.84
CA ARG A 208 -4.17 -20.71 3.87
C ARG A 208 -2.75 -20.28 4.24
N LYS A 209 -1.83 -20.37 3.30
CA LYS A 209 -0.50 -19.75 3.44
C LYS A 209 -0.69 -18.25 3.21
N VAL A 210 -1.01 -17.50 4.26
CA VAL A 210 -1.04 -16.03 4.24
C VAL A 210 0.16 -15.48 5.01
N LEU A 211 0.56 -14.28 4.66
CA LEU A 211 1.60 -13.53 5.37
C LEU A 211 1.00 -12.21 5.85
N LEU A 212 1.32 -11.85 7.09
CA LEU A 212 0.95 -10.56 7.67
C LEU A 212 2.18 -9.68 7.60
N LYS A 213 2.07 -8.54 6.92
CA LYS A 213 3.10 -7.49 6.95
C LYS A 213 2.63 -6.36 7.85
N VAL A 214 3.31 -6.16 8.98
CA VAL A 214 2.98 -5.12 9.96
C VAL A 214 3.83 -3.89 9.70
N GLY A 215 3.20 -2.71 9.68
CA GLY A 215 3.91 -1.43 9.44
C GLY A 215 4.40 -1.21 8.02
N GLU A 216 3.80 -1.94 7.07
CA GLU A 216 4.02 -1.79 5.64
C GLU A 216 3.52 -0.41 5.16
N HIS A 217 4.21 0.16 4.18
CA HIS A 217 3.80 1.41 3.51
C HIS A 217 3.72 1.21 2.00
N ASP A 218 4.74 0.61 1.38
CA ASP A 218 4.82 0.38 -0.07
C ASP A 218 5.00 -1.12 -0.33
N LEU A 219 3.93 -1.77 -0.79
CA LEU A 219 3.88 -3.22 -1.01
C LEU A 219 4.97 -3.74 -1.97
N ASN A 220 5.56 -2.88 -2.80
CA ASN A 220 6.64 -3.22 -3.74
C ASN A 220 8.04 -2.88 -3.20
N GLY A 221 8.14 -2.18 -2.07
CA GLY A 221 9.39 -1.84 -1.40
C GLY A 221 9.74 -2.79 -0.26
N GLU A 222 10.94 -2.62 0.30
CA GLU A 222 11.24 -3.10 1.66
C GLU A 222 11.25 -1.89 2.59
N GLY A 223 10.24 -1.75 3.46
CA GLY A 223 10.21 -0.67 4.44
C GLY A 223 11.19 -0.91 5.59
N HIS A 224 11.62 0.19 6.20
CA HIS A 224 12.65 0.15 7.23
C HIS A 224 12.20 -0.40 8.60
N ILE A 225 10.89 -0.56 8.80
CA ILE A 225 10.29 -0.95 10.09
C ILE A 225 9.40 -2.20 10.00
N GLU A 226 9.25 -2.78 8.82
CA GLU A 226 8.28 -3.85 8.56
C GLU A 226 8.65 -5.15 9.26
N GLU A 227 7.64 -5.85 9.75
CA GLU A 227 7.76 -7.23 10.20
C GLU A 227 6.81 -8.11 9.39
N THR A 228 7.35 -9.17 8.78
CA THR A 228 6.55 -10.21 8.12
C THR A 228 6.38 -11.38 9.07
N ILE A 229 5.13 -11.67 9.44
CA ILE A 229 4.77 -12.69 10.43
C ILE A 229 3.69 -13.61 9.84
N SER A 230 3.81 -14.91 10.05
CA SER A 230 2.75 -15.86 9.68
C SER A 230 1.67 -15.92 10.77
N PRO A 231 0.40 -16.14 10.42
CA PRO A 231 -0.62 -16.44 11.42
C PRO A 231 -0.32 -17.79 12.10
N GLU A 232 -0.62 -17.86 13.39
CA GLU A 232 -0.73 -19.10 14.16
C GLU A 232 -2.11 -19.72 13.95
N LYS A 233 -3.16 -18.90 14.12
CA LYS A 233 -4.55 -19.32 14.06
C LYS A 233 -5.48 -18.13 13.82
N ASP A 234 -6.55 -18.38 13.07
CA ASP A 234 -7.61 -17.41 12.80
C ASP A 234 -8.87 -17.78 13.60
N PHE A 235 -9.56 -16.76 14.10
CA PHE A 235 -10.76 -16.86 14.92
C PHE A 235 -11.85 -15.96 14.30
N PRO A 236 -12.57 -16.42 13.26
CA PRO A 236 -13.78 -15.73 12.81
C PRO A 236 -14.83 -15.76 13.92
N HIS A 237 -15.66 -14.72 14.00
CA HIS A 237 -16.78 -14.69 14.93
C HIS A 237 -17.69 -15.91 14.68
N PRO A 238 -18.12 -16.65 15.73
CA PRO A 238 -18.95 -17.85 15.55
C PRO A 238 -20.27 -17.57 14.83
N ASP A 239 -20.85 -16.40 15.10
CA ASP A 239 -22.12 -15.96 14.50
C ASP A 239 -21.93 -15.15 13.20
N PHE A 240 -20.79 -15.29 12.52
CA PHE A 240 -20.59 -14.65 11.21
C PHE A 240 -21.48 -15.33 10.16
N ASP A 241 -22.34 -14.54 9.52
CA ASP A 241 -23.25 -15.01 8.49
C ASP A 241 -22.74 -14.62 7.09
N TYR A 242 -22.52 -15.64 6.25
CA TYR A 242 -22.01 -15.47 4.88
C TYR A 242 -23.04 -14.91 3.90
N SER A 243 -24.34 -15.01 4.21
CA SER A 243 -25.42 -14.52 3.36
C SER A 243 -25.68 -13.04 3.57
N THR A 244 -25.73 -12.61 4.84
CA THR A 244 -26.03 -11.23 5.23
C THR A 244 -24.77 -10.40 5.50
N ILE A 245 -23.59 -11.02 5.57
CA ILE A 245 -22.32 -10.39 5.98
C ILE A 245 -22.44 -9.69 7.34
N THR A 246 -23.29 -10.23 8.22
CA THR A 246 -23.45 -9.75 9.60
C THR A 246 -22.40 -10.39 10.50
N ASN A 247 -21.97 -9.65 11.53
CA ASN A 247 -20.90 -10.06 12.45
C ASN A 247 -19.56 -10.35 11.73
N ASP A 248 -19.26 -9.56 10.69
CA ASP A 248 -18.06 -9.69 9.87
C ASP A 248 -16.80 -9.18 10.58
N ILE A 249 -16.32 -9.99 11.52
CA ILE A 249 -15.13 -9.72 12.34
C ILE A 249 -14.39 -11.02 12.66
N ALA A 250 -13.06 -10.95 12.61
CA ALA A 250 -12.17 -12.02 12.99
C ALA A 250 -10.97 -11.51 13.77
N LEU A 251 -10.39 -12.38 14.59
CA LEU A 251 -9.07 -12.19 15.17
C LEU A 251 -8.06 -13.12 14.51
N ILE A 252 -6.84 -12.63 14.32
CA ILE A 252 -5.70 -13.40 13.88
C ILE A 252 -4.68 -13.39 15.01
N LYS A 253 -4.35 -14.57 15.53
CA LYS A 253 -3.22 -14.76 16.44
C LYS A 253 -1.97 -14.94 15.60
N LEU A 254 -0.97 -14.09 15.82
CA LEU A 254 0.31 -14.13 15.12
C LEU A 254 1.18 -15.26 15.69
N LYS A 255 2.03 -15.90 14.88
CA LYS A 255 2.94 -16.97 15.36
C LYS A 255 4.01 -16.47 16.34
N LYS A 256 4.33 -15.18 16.28
CA LYS A 256 5.26 -14.50 17.18
C LYS A 256 4.76 -13.08 17.45
N PRO A 257 5.02 -12.51 18.63
CA PRO A 257 4.71 -11.11 18.88
C PRO A 257 5.56 -10.20 17.99
N VAL A 258 5.00 -9.06 17.62
CA VAL A 258 5.70 -7.95 16.96
C VAL A 258 6.73 -7.37 17.94
N THR A 259 7.99 -7.23 17.51
CA THR A 259 9.13 -6.89 18.40
C THR A 259 9.72 -5.50 18.14
N ASN A 260 9.48 -4.93 16.97
CA ASN A 260 9.98 -3.62 16.57
C ASN A 260 9.25 -2.53 17.35
N LYS A 261 9.99 -1.82 18.21
CA LYS A 261 9.48 -0.75 19.06
C LYS A 261 8.96 0.48 18.32
N ARG A 262 9.20 0.58 17.00
CA ARG A 262 8.62 1.63 16.14
C ARG A 262 7.21 1.27 15.64
N LEU A 263 6.83 -0.01 15.76
CA LEU A 263 5.46 -0.45 15.55
C LEU A 263 4.66 -0.26 16.83
N GLY A 264 3.34 -0.22 16.68
CA GLY A 264 2.42 0.05 17.78
C GLY A 264 1.12 -0.68 17.56
N ILE A 265 0.25 -0.63 18.59
CA ILE A 265 -1.07 -1.24 18.55
C ILE A 265 -2.15 -0.15 18.55
N ALA A 266 -3.26 -0.37 17.86
CA ALA A 266 -4.44 0.49 17.94
C ALA A 266 -5.13 0.32 19.30
N CYS A 267 -5.79 1.36 19.79
CA CYS A 267 -6.65 1.21 20.96
C CYS A 267 -7.99 0.55 20.57
N LEU A 268 -8.51 -0.29 21.45
CA LEU A 268 -9.90 -0.74 21.38
C LEU A 268 -10.83 0.30 22.05
N PRO A 269 -12.02 0.56 21.49
CA PRO A 269 -13.00 1.45 22.10
C PRO A 269 -13.55 0.86 23.40
N ALA A 270 -14.13 1.68 24.26
CA ALA A 270 -14.88 1.17 25.42
C ALA A 270 -16.28 0.67 25.01
N LYS A 271 -16.88 -0.23 25.80
CA LYS A 271 -18.20 -0.86 25.51
C LYS A 271 -19.33 0.15 25.32
N ARG A 272 -19.32 1.24 26.09
CA ARG A 272 -20.32 2.32 26.03
C ARG A 272 -19.81 3.55 25.29
N ASP A 273 -18.73 3.40 24.55
CA ASP A 273 -18.09 4.53 23.94
C ASP A 273 -18.95 5.08 22.80
N ARG A 274 -19.52 6.27 23.02
CA ARG A 274 -20.36 6.92 22.03
C ARG A 274 -19.46 7.45 20.92
N LEU A 275 -19.84 7.16 19.68
CA LEU A 275 -19.25 7.73 18.49
C LEU A 275 -20.29 8.64 17.84
N PRO A 276 -20.26 9.95 18.11
CA PRO A 276 -21.25 10.89 17.59
C PRO A 276 -21.31 10.91 16.07
N LYS A 277 -22.48 11.25 15.52
CA LYS A 277 -22.61 11.56 14.08
C LYS A 277 -21.68 12.72 13.73
N GLY A 278 -21.09 12.67 12.54
CA GLY A 278 -20.19 13.72 12.05
C GLY A 278 -18.77 13.65 12.62
N THR A 279 -18.47 12.78 13.60
CA THR A 279 -17.09 12.53 14.03
C THR A 279 -16.26 12.12 12.83
N LEU A 280 -15.14 12.82 12.60
CA LEU A 280 -14.23 12.53 11.51
C LEU A 280 -13.30 11.38 11.91
N CYS A 281 -13.33 10.32 11.12
CA CYS A 281 -12.48 9.15 11.27
C CYS A 281 -11.69 8.95 9.98
N TYR A 282 -10.71 8.05 10.03
CA TYR A 282 -9.88 7.67 8.90
C TYR A 282 -10.18 6.23 8.50
N THR A 283 -10.45 6.01 7.22
CA THR A 283 -10.32 4.68 6.60
C THR A 283 -8.92 4.59 5.98
N ILE A 284 -8.26 3.45 6.15
CA ILE A 284 -6.84 3.28 5.83
C ILE A 284 -6.63 1.93 5.16
N GLY A 285 -5.88 1.89 4.06
CA GLY A 285 -5.58 0.63 3.36
C GLY A 285 -4.91 0.80 1.99
N TRP A 286 -4.77 -0.32 1.28
CA TRP A 286 -4.16 -0.43 -0.04
C TRP A 286 -5.18 -0.74 -1.12
N GLY A 287 -6.47 -0.57 -0.82
CA GLY A 287 -7.55 -0.79 -1.76
C GLY A 287 -7.49 0.14 -2.97
N LYS A 288 -8.38 -0.13 -3.92
CA LYS A 288 -8.49 0.67 -5.14
C LYS A 288 -8.77 2.13 -4.78
N THR A 289 -7.91 3.03 -5.28
CA THR A 289 -8.11 4.48 -5.11
C THR A 289 -9.25 5.04 -5.96
N ARG A 290 -9.72 4.28 -6.96
CA ARG A 290 -10.88 4.58 -7.81
C ARG A 290 -11.59 3.29 -8.20
N ASN A 291 -12.91 3.33 -8.36
CA ASN A 291 -13.69 2.17 -8.81
C ASN A 291 -13.23 1.60 -10.15
N THR A 292 -12.71 2.45 -11.03
CA THR A 292 -12.21 2.07 -12.36
C THR A 292 -10.85 1.38 -12.32
N HIS A 293 -10.14 1.42 -11.19
CA HIS A 293 -8.85 0.75 -11.10
C HIS A 293 -9.03 -0.77 -11.08
N ILE A 294 -8.17 -1.47 -11.83
CA ILE A 294 -8.16 -2.93 -11.87
C ILE A 294 -7.58 -3.47 -10.56
N TYR A 295 -6.52 -2.82 -10.05
CA TYR A 295 -5.78 -3.22 -8.84
C TYR A 295 -5.80 -2.14 -7.75
N GLY A 296 -5.47 -2.55 -6.52
CA GLY A 296 -5.26 -1.66 -5.37
C GLY A 296 -4.04 -0.73 -5.53
N SER A 297 -3.86 0.15 -4.55
CA SER A 297 -2.66 1.00 -4.46
C SER A 297 -1.47 0.22 -3.90
N ASN A 298 -0.28 0.43 -4.46
CA ASN A 298 0.94 -0.12 -3.85
C ASN A 298 1.33 0.62 -2.57
N VAL A 299 1.01 1.92 -2.49
CA VAL A 299 1.31 2.77 -1.33
C VAL A 299 0.08 2.93 -0.43
N LEU A 300 0.28 2.88 0.88
CA LEU A 300 -0.78 2.99 1.88
C LEU A 300 -1.53 4.31 1.71
N GLN A 301 -2.86 4.23 1.64
CA GLN A 301 -3.74 5.39 1.53
C GLN A 301 -4.48 5.63 2.84
N GLU A 302 -4.82 6.89 3.08
CA GLU A 302 -5.72 7.30 4.15
C GLU A 302 -6.79 8.25 3.61
N ALA A 303 -8.01 8.14 4.14
CA ALA A 303 -9.10 9.02 3.76
C ALA A 303 -9.97 9.38 4.96
N ARG A 304 -10.30 10.67 5.10
CA ARG A 304 -11.16 11.17 6.17
C ARG A 304 -12.63 11.00 5.82
N VAL A 305 -13.36 10.24 6.63
CA VAL A 305 -14.80 9.97 6.48
C VAL A 305 -15.56 10.34 7.76
N PRO A 306 -16.72 11.02 7.66
CA PRO A 306 -17.55 11.32 8.82
C PRO A 306 -18.42 10.12 9.17
N ILE A 307 -18.66 9.91 10.46
CA ILE A 307 -19.61 8.91 10.94
C ILE A 307 -21.04 9.31 10.60
N VAL A 308 -21.81 8.37 10.07
CA VAL A 308 -23.19 8.57 9.63
C VAL A 308 -24.14 7.93 10.64
N ASN A 309 -25.24 8.62 10.92
CA ASN A 309 -26.29 8.08 11.78
C ASN A 309 -26.94 6.84 11.12
N ARG A 310 -27.19 5.79 11.90
CA ARG A 310 -27.76 4.52 11.41
C ARG A 310 -29.07 4.70 10.63
N LYS A 311 -30.01 5.56 11.07
CA LYS A 311 -31.28 5.79 10.35
C LYS A 311 -31.03 6.34 8.94
N ARG A 312 -30.08 7.29 8.82
CA ARG A 312 -29.68 7.88 7.53
C ARG A 312 -28.87 6.90 6.67
N CYS A 313 -28.13 6.01 7.30
CA CYS A 313 -27.45 4.94 6.57
C CYS A 313 -28.47 3.94 6.03
N GLN A 314 -29.41 3.50 6.86
CA GLN A 314 -30.49 2.59 6.45
C GLN A 314 -31.31 3.15 5.28
N SER A 315 -31.58 4.46 5.26
CA SER A 315 -32.43 5.06 4.23
C SER A 315 -31.85 5.04 2.80
N VAL A 316 -30.62 4.58 2.61
CA VAL A 316 -29.98 4.50 1.28
C VAL A 316 -29.68 3.05 0.86
N PHE A 317 -30.09 2.06 1.65
CA PHE A 317 -29.89 0.64 1.41
C PHE A 317 -31.21 -0.11 1.53
N ASP A 318 -31.43 -1.05 0.62
CA ASP A 318 -32.65 -1.87 0.57
C ASP A 318 -32.58 -3.10 1.50
N TYR A 319 -31.44 -3.28 2.18
CA TYR A 319 -31.20 -4.32 3.18
C TYR A 319 -30.98 -3.71 4.57
N GLU A 320 -31.19 -4.51 5.62
CA GLU A 320 -31.07 -4.04 7.00
C GLU A 320 -29.61 -3.74 7.41
N ILE A 321 -29.41 -2.55 8.01
CA ILE A 321 -28.19 -2.13 8.68
C ILE A 321 -28.37 -2.34 10.20
N GLY A 322 -27.76 -3.43 10.67
CA GLY A 322 -27.86 -3.92 12.04
C GLY A 322 -27.17 -3.02 13.08
N ARG A 323 -27.41 -3.33 14.36
CA ARG A 323 -26.80 -2.61 15.49
C ARG A 323 -25.29 -2.86 15.64
N THR A 324 -24.81 -3.95 15.05
CA THR A 324 -23.40 -4.37 15.03
C THR A 324 -22.60 -3.71 13.91
N GLN A 325 -23.20 -2.79 13.16
CA GLN A 325 -22.58 -2.07 12.05
C GLN A 325 -22.53 -0.57 12.30
N VAL A 326 -21.59 0.11 11.65
CA VAL A 326 -21.44 1.56 11.63
C VAL A 326 -21.15 2.01 10.21
N CYS A 327 -21.75 3.13 9.81
CA CYS A 327 -21.56 3.69 8.48
C CYS A 327 -20.69 4.94 8.55
N ALA A 328 -19.85 5.11 7.55
CA ALA A 328 -19.04 6.31 7.39
C ALA A 328 -18.98 6.73 5.92
N GLY A 329 -18.84 8.04 5.68
CA GLY A 329 -18.68 8.59 4.34
C GLY A 329 -19.55 9.80 4.07
N TYR A 330 -19.39 10.37 2.88
CA TYR A 330 -20.10 11.58 2.47
C TYR A 330 -21.28 11.24 1.56
N LYS A 331 -22.45 11.85 1.79
CA LYS A 331 -23.63 11.65 0.91
C LYS A 331 -23.34 11.99 -0.55
N LYS A 332 -22.45 12.98 -0.79
CA LYS A 332 -22.03 13.37 -2.15
C LYS A 332 -21.16 12.32 -2.86
N GLY A 333 -20.72 11.27 -2.16
CA GLY A 333 -19.74 10.31 -2.66
C GLY A 333 -18.32 10.87 -2.70
N GLY A 334 -17.48 10.27 -3.54
CA GLY A 334 -16.10 10.65 -3.82
C GLY A 334 -15.06 10.05 -2.87
N VAL A 335 -15.38 9.83 -1.60
CA VAL A 335 -14.44 9.31 -0.59
C VAL A 335 -15.05 8.13 0.16
N ASP A 336 -14.41 6.97 0.07
CA ASP A 336 -14.88 5.72 0.66
C ASP A 336 -13.75 4.68 0.74
N SER A 337 -13.96 3.62 1.52
CA SER A 337 -13.17 2.38 1.41
C SER A 337 -13.52 1.64 0.13
N CYS A 338 -12.55 0.91 -0.44
CA CYS A 338 -12.76 0.15 -1.67
C CYS A 338 -12.20 -1.28 -1.62
N ALA A 339 -12.36 -2.02 -2.72
CA ALA A 339 -11.82 -3.37 -2.85
C ALA A 339 -10.32 -3.38 -2.52
N GLY A 340 -9.91 -4.23 -1.57
CA GLY A 340 -8.57 -4.30 -1.00
C GLY A 340 -8.41 -3.59 0.36
N ASP A 341 -9.35 -2.74 0.77
CA ASP A 341 -9.40 -2.15 2.12
C ASP A 341 -10.16 -3.03 3.13
N SER A 342 -10.84 -4.07 2.67
CA SER A 342 -11.59 -5.03 3.50
C SER A 342 -10.75 -5.54 4.67
N GLY A 343 -11.32 -5.55 5.88
CA GLY A 343 -10.61 -5.90 7.11
C GLY A 343 -9.69 -4.79 7.67
N GLY A 344 -9.45 -3.72 6.92
CA GLY A 344 -8.74 -2.53 7.37
C GLY A 344 -9.51 -1.72 8.43
N PRO A 345 -8.87 -0.76 9.10
CA PRO A 345 -9.49 -0.05 10.20
C PRO A 345 -10.26 1.21 9.78
N LEU A 346 -11.35 1.46 10.51
CA LEU A 346 -11.93 2.79 10.69
C LEU A 346 -11.41 3.39 12.01
N MET A 347 -10.40 4.25 11.89
CA MET A 347 -9.68 4.86 13.02
C MET A 347 -10.29 6.21 13.40
N CYS A 348 -10.72 6.37 14.65
CA CYS A 348 -11.16 7.66 15.18
C CYS A 348 -10.24 8.08 16.32
N SER A 349 -9.97 9.39 16.42
CA SER A 349 -9.08 9.91 17.45
C SER A 349 -9.84 10.47 18.65
N LYS A 350 -9.28 10.33 19.84
CA LYS A 350 -9.74 10.94 21.09
C LYS A 350 -8.57 11.45 21.91
N THR A 351 -8.76 12.56 22.60
CA THR A 351 -7.78 13.05 23.57
C THR A 351 -7.98 12.30 24.88
N VAL A 352 -6.96 11.59 25.33
CA VAL A 352 -6.94 10.83 26.59
C VAL A 352 -5.75 11.30 27.41
N LYS A 353 -6.00 11.85 28.60
CA LYS A 353 -4.96 12.40 29.49
C LYS A 353 -4.01 13.39 28.76
N GLY A 354 -4.60 14.32 28.00
CA GLY A 354 -3.84 15.33 27.23
C GLY A 354 -3.15 14.81 25.96
N GLN A 355 -3.21 13.52 25.65
CA GLN A 355 -2.59 12.94 24.46
C GLN A 355 -3.64 12.45 23.45
N GLN A 356 -3.46 12.80 22.16
CA GLN A 356 -4.30 12.23 21.10
C GLN A 356 -3.99 10.74 20.93
N ARG A 357 -5.03 9.92 21.02
CA ARG A 357 -4.97 8.47 20.81
C ARG A 357 -5.94 8.02 19.74
N TRP A 358 -5.57 6.99 19.00
CA TRP A 358 -6.33 6.44 17.89
C TRP A 358 -6.95 5.09 18.25
N PHE A 359 -8.25 5.00 18.02
CA PHE A 359 -9.08 3.84 18.37
C PHE A 359 -9.70 3.23 17.11
N ILE A 360 -9.74 1.91 17.03
CA ILE A 360 -10.43 1.20 15.95
C ILE A 360 -11.92 1.07 16.28
N TYR A 361 -12.76 1.92 15.69
CA TYR A 361 -14.21 1.86 15.90
C TYR A 361 -14.92 0.92 14.93
N GLY A 362 -14.32 0.70 13.77
CA GLY A 362 -14.88 -0.12 12.71
C GLY A 362 -13.82 -0.98 12.03
N VAL A 363 -14.26 -2.11 11.50
CA VAL A 363 -13.50 -2.94 10.56
C VAL A 363 -14.20 -2.83 9.20
N THR A 364 -13.47 -2.48 8.15
CA THR A 364 -14.02 -2.36 6.79
C THR A 364 -14.64 -3.67 6.35
N SER A 365 -15.92 -3.66 6.00
CA SER A 365 -16.68 -4.88 5.71
C SER A 365 -17.12 -4.91 4.24
N TYR A 366 -18.08 -4.05 3.85
CA TYR A 366 -18.59 -3.99 2.48
C TYR A 366 -19.17 -2.61 2.11
N GLY A 367 -19.59 -2.45 0.86
CA GLY A 367 -20.25 -1.25 0.34
C GLY A 367 -20.72 -1.42 -1.11
N GLU A 368 -21.68 -0.60 -1.55
CA GLU A 368 -22.20 -0.61 -2.92
C GLU A 368 -21.39 0.29 -3.87
N GLY A 369 -20.25 -0.23 -4.31
CA GLY A 369 -19.25 0.54 -5.05
C GLY A 369 -18.56 1.58 -4.15
N CYS A 370 -17.38 2.05 -4.54
CA CYS A 370 -16.57 2.88 -3.66
C CYS A 370 -16.78 4.37 -3.97
N GLY A 371 -17.24 5.13 -2.99
CA GLY A 371 -17.40 6.58 -3.16
C GLY A 371 -18.53 6.93 -4.12
N ARG A 372 -19.52 6.03 -4.29
CA ARG A 372 -20.70 6.30 -5.11
C ARG A 372 -21.55 7.38 -4.43
N LYS A 373 -22.04 8.34 -5.22
CA LYS A 373 -22.98 9.36 -4.73
C LYS A 373 -24.21 8.67 -4.13
N GLY A 374 -24.61 9.09 -2.93
CA GLY A 374 -25.78 8.54 -2.22
C GLY A 374 -25.53 7.26 -1.44
N LYS A 375 -24.33 6.66 -1.48
CA LYS A 375 -23.99 5.44 -0.73
C LYS A 375 -22.91 5.73 0.33
N TYR A 376 -22.79 4.84 1.31
CA TYR A 376 -21.86 4.93 2.43
C TYR A 376 -21.05 3.63 2.56
N GLY A 377 -19.84 3.71 3.11
CA GLY A 377 -19.09 2.52 3.52
C GLY A 377 -19.68 1.91 4.79
N ILE A 378 -19.78 0.57 4.83
CA ILE A 378 -20.31 -0.18 5.97
C ILE A 378 -19.15 -0.90 6.67
N TYR A 379 -19.07 -0.71 7.97
CA TYR A 379 -18.01 -1.22 8.83
C TYR A 379 -18.62 -2.03 9.97
N THR A 380 -17.95 -3.11 10.37
CA THR A 380 -18.32 -3.87 11.58
C THR A 380 -17.95 -3.05 12.81
N LYS A 381 -18.93 -2.74 13.67
CA LYS A 381 -18.77 -1.88 14.85
C LYS A 381 -18.07 -2.63 15.99
N VAL A 382 -16.77 -2.37 16.17
CA VAL A 382 -15.87 -3.08 17.11
C VAL A 382 -16.40 -3.08 18.55
N SER A 383 -17.02 -1.98 19.01
CA SER A 383 -17.54 -1.89 20.38
C SER A 383 -18.63 -2.94 20.69
N SER A 384 -19.31 -3.47 19.68
CA SER A 384 -20.32 -4.53 19.83
C SER A 384 -19.68 -5.90 20.14
N PHE A 385 -18.42 -6.10 19.77
CA PHE A 385 -17.72 -7.39 19.83
C PHE A 385 -16.66 -7.46 20.92
N LEU A 386 -16.51 -6.44 21.76
CA LEU A 386 -15.45 -6.38 22.78
C LEU A 386 -15.47 -7.56 23.76
N LYS A 387 -16.66 -8.08 24.10
CA LYS A 387 -16.77 -9.27 24.98
C LYS A 387 -16.12 -10.48 24.31
N TRP A 388 -16.50 -10.75 23.07
CA TRP A 388 -15.93 -11.83 22.26
C TRP A 388 -14.43 -11.64 22.04
N ILE A 389 -13.99 -10.44 21.63
CA ILE A 389 -12.56 -10.13 21.42
C ILE A 389 -11.73 -10.48 22.66
N LYS A 390 -12.15 -9.98 23.83
CA LYS A 390 -11.43 -10.22 25.09
C LYS A 390 -11.43 -11.68 25.49
N GLN A 391 -12.56 -12.37 25.33
CA GLN A 391 -12.68 -13.77 25.67
C GLN A 391 -11.77 -14.64 24.78
N THR A 392 -11.80 -14.43 23.47
CA THR A 392 -10.93 -15.15 22.53
C THR A 392 -9.45 -14.96 22.81
N ILE A 393 -9.03 -13.73 23.14
CA ILE A 393 -7.63 -13.42 23.52
C ILE A 393 -7.27 -14.03 24.88
N LYS A 394 -8.22 -14.18 25.80
CA LYS A 394 -7.95 -14.78 27.11
C LYS A 394 -7.81 -16.31 27.01
N ASP A 395 -8.61 -16.94 26.16
CA ASP A 395 -8.69 -18.40 26.05
C ASP A 395 -7.60 -19.00 25.13
N ASN A 396 -6.78 -18.17 24.47
CA ASN A 396 -5.79 -18.60 23.48
C ASN A 396 -4.52 -17.74 23.57
#